data_AF-A0A353N6A1-F1
#
_entry.id   AF-A0A353N6A1-F1
#
_cell.length_a   1.000
_cell.length_b   1.000
_cell.length_c   1.000
_cell.angle_alpha   90.00
_cell.angle_beta   90.00
_cell.angle_gamma   90.00
#
_symmetry.space_group_name_H-M   'P 1'
#
loop_
_entity.id
_entity.type
_entity.pdbx_description
1 polymer ?
#
loop_
_entity_poly.entity_id
_entity_poly.type
_entity_poly.pdbx_seq_one_letter_code
_entity_poly.pdbx_strand_id
1 'polypeptide(L)'
;IEDAEENAIRNQAKNVTFVMGATEDVLPKLVNIGIDFDVAVVDPPRSGCEERVLQTFVQVQVERIVYVSCNPSTLARDLKFLVNRGYEIKEIQPIDMFP
;
A
#
# COMPACT_ATOMS: atom_id res chain seq x y z
N ILE A 1 -10.67 -12.90 -0.21
CA ILE A 1 -10.26 -12.70 1.21
C ILE A 1 -10.20 -14.04 1.93
N GLU A 2 -11.13 -14.95 1.67
CA GLU A 2 -11.18 -16.33 2.20
C GLU A 2 -9.82 -17.06 2.08
N ASP A 3 -9.19 -17.06 0.90
CA ASP A 3 -7.86 -17.67 0.73
C ASP A 3 -6.79 -17.11 1.68
N ALA A 4 -6.86 -15.82 1.98
CA ALA A 4 -5.89 -15.16 2.86
C ALA A 4 -6.12 -15.57 4.33
N GLU A 5 -7.38 -15.70 4.74
CA GLU A 5 -7.77 -16.20 6.06
C GLU A 5 -7.36 -17.66 6.24
N GLU A 6 -7.60 -18.51 5.24
CA GLU A 6 -7.14 -19.89 5.25
C GLU A 6 -5.62 -19.98 5.37
N ASN A 7 -4.88 -19.15 4.62
CA ASN A 7 -3.43 -19.10 4.69
C ASN A 7 -2.93 -18.64 6.07
N ALA A 8 -3.59 -17.68 6.70
CA ALA A 8 -3.26 -17.26 8.06
C ALA A 8 -3.45 -18.40 9.08
N ILE A 9 -4.55 -19.16 8.97
CA ILE A 9 -4.82 -20.34 9.80
C ILE A 9 -3.74 -21.40 9.60
N ARG A 10 -3.43 -21.76 8.34
CA ARG A 10 -2.41 -22.76 8.00
C ARG A 10 -1.03 -22.41 8.56
N ASN A 11 -0.69 -21.12 8.61
CA ASN A 11 0.59 -20.62 9.11
C ASN A 11 0.56 -20.20 10.60
N GLN A 12 -0.55 -20.40 11.31
CA GLN A 12 -0.73 -19.97 12.70
C GLN A 12 -0.48 -18.47 12.92
N ALA A 13 -0.73 -17.64 11.89
CA ALA A 13 -0.55 -16.20 11.94
C ALA A 13 -1.71 -15.55 12.71
N LYS A 14 -1.48 -15.16 13.97
CA LYS A 14 -2.50 -14.61 14.87
C LYS A 14 -2.56 -13.08 14.90
N ASN A 15 -1.61 -12.43 14.24
CA ASN A 15 -1.40 -10.98 14.24
C ASN A 15 -1.80 -10.34 12.90
N VAL A 16 -2.71 -10.98 12.16
CA VAL A 16 -3.17 -10.52 10.85
C VAL A 16 -4.68 -10.36 10.88
N THR A 17 -5.14 -9.20 10.39
CA THR A 17 -6.56 -8.90 10.21
C THR A 17 -6.81 -8.61 8.75
N PHE A 18 -7.82 -9.23 8.18
CA PHE A 18 -8.23 -8.99 6.80
C PHE A 18 -9.47 -8.11 6.76
N VAL A 19 -9.47 -7.10 5.90
CA VAL A 19 -10.60 -6.17 5.73
C VAL A 19 -10.92 -6.07 4.25
N MET A 20 -12.18 -6.30 3.90
CA MET A 20 -12.66 -6.19 2.53
C MET A 20 -13.18 -4.77 2.27
N GLY A 21 -12.65 -4.10 1.25
CA GLY A 21 -13.15 -2.81 0.79
C GLY A 21 -12.10 -2.01 0.01
N ALA A 22 -12.52 -0.89 -0.57
CA ALA A 22 -11.62 0.06 -1.21
C ALA A 22 -10.72 0.72 -0.15
N THR A 23 -9.44 0.93 -0.46
CA THR A 23 -8.46 1.41 0.51
C THR A 23 -8.80 2.81 0.99
N GLU A 24 -9.20 3.67 0.07
CA GLU A 24 -9.63 5.05 0.30
C GLU A 24 -10.91 5.17 1.17
N ASP A 25 -11.70 4.10 1.26
CA ASP A 25 -12.90 4.06 2.10
C ASP A 25 -12.64 3.42 3.47
N VAL A 26 -11.78 2.41 3.51
CA VAL A 26 -11.53 1.59 4.70
C VAL A 26 -10.47 2.23 5.60
N LEU A 27 -9.34 2.66 5.04
CA LEU A 27 -8.19 3.12 5.81
C LEU A 27 -8.54 4.33 6.70
N PRO A 28 -9.25 5.38 6.22
CA PRO A 28 -9.66 6.49 7.08
C PRO A 28 -10.58 6.05 8.23
N LYS A 29 -11.46 5.07 8.02
CA LYS A 29 -12.36 4.56 9.07
C LYS A 29 -11.58 3.86 10.17
N LEU A 30 -10.55 3.08 9.82
CA LEU A 30 -9.69 2.41 10.79
C LEU A 30 -8.89 3.42 11.62
N VAL A 31 -8.34 4.45 10.98
CA VAL A 31 -7.65 5.55 11.70
C VAL A 31 -8.60 6.30 12.63
N ASN A 32 -9.83 6.58 12.18
CA ASN A 32 -10.85 7.26 13.00
C ASN A 32 -11.26 6.47 14.26
N ILE A 33 -11.11 5.15 14.28
CA ILE A 33 -11.36 4.32 15.47
C ILE A 33 -10.09 4.09 16.31
N GLY A 34 -9.00 4.79 16.01
CA GLY A 34 -7.76 4.78 16.78
C GLY A 34 -6.76 3.69 16.37
N ILE A 35 -6.82 3.22 15.12
CA ILE A 35 -5.79 2.30 14.58
C ILE A 35 -4.79 3.11 13.77
N ASP A 36 -3.54 3.14 14.24
CA ASP A 36 -2.44 3.81 13.56
C ASP A 36 -1.68 2.83 12.64
N PHE A 37 -1.10 3.36 11.56
CA PHE A 37 -0.35 2.59 10.57
C PHE A 37 1.00 3.26 10.28
N ASP A 38 2.09 2.62 10.71
CA ASP A 38 3.44 3.13 10.48
C ASP A 38 3.92 2.91 9.03
N VAL A 39 3.52 1.78 8.43
CA VAL A 39 4.00 1.33 7.12
C VAL A 39 2.86 0.81 6.26
N ALA A 40 2.81 1.25 5.00
CA ALA A 40 1.98 0.66 3.95
C ALA A 40 2.86 -0.10 2.95
N VAL A 41 2.49 -1.35 2.65
CA VAL A 41 3.05 -2.11 1.52
C VAL A 41 1.98 -2.15 0.44
N VAL A 42 2.32 -1.70 -0.76
CA VAL A 42 1.38 -1.65 -1.89
C VAL A 42 1.94 -2.37 -3.10
N ASP A 43 1.11 -3.23 -3.70
CA ASP A 43 1.36 -3.92 -4.96
C ASP A 43 0.16 -3.70 -5.89
N PRO A 44 0.06 -2.53 -6.53
CA PRO A 44 -1.05 -2.19 -7.40
C PRO A 44 -0.98 -2.92 -8.76
N PRO A 45 -2.10 -2.95 -9.51
CA PRO A 45 -2.09 -3.43 -10.89
C PRO A 45 -1.15 -2.60 -11.79
N ARG A 46 -0.94 -3.04 -13.05
CA ARG A 46 -0.05 -2.38 -14.03
C ARG A 46 -0.32 -0.89 -14.25
N SER A 47 -1.55 -0.43 -14.00
CA SER A 47 -1.98 0.97 -14.07
C SER A 47 -1.44 1.86 -12.93
N GLY A 48 -0.81 1.27 -11.91
CA GLY A 48 -0.42 1.95 -10.67
C GLY A 48 -1.60 2.12 -9.71
N CYS A 49 -1.37 2.85 -8.62
CA CYS A 49 -2.40 3.22 -7.67
C CYS A 49 -3.34 4.27 -8.28
N GLU A 50 -4.61 4.21 -7.88
CA GLU A 50 -5.51 5.34 -8.10
C GLU A 50 -5.08 6.53 -7.24
N GLU A 51 -5.26 7.74 -7.77
CA GLU A 51 -4.86 8.97 -7.08
C GLU A 51 -5.50 9.09 -5.69
N ARG A 52 -6.75 8.63 -5.53
CA ARG A 52 -7.48 8.62 -4.26
C ARG A 52 -6.79 7.79 -3.18
N VAL A 53 -6.19 6.66 -3.57
CA VAL A 53 -5.44 5.80 -2.65
C VAL A 53 -4.18 6.52 -2.17
N LEU A 54 -3.42 7.13 -3.09
CA LEU A 54 -2.23 7.91 -2.74
C LEU A 54 -2.57 9.11 -1.85
N GLN A 55 -3.68 9.79 -2.16
CA GLN A 55 -4.19 10.89 -1.35
C GLN A 55 -4.55 10.42 0.07
N THR A 56 -5.15 9.23 0.18
CA THR A 56 -5.49 8.64 1.48
C THR A 56 -4.24 8.41 2.31
N PHE A 57 -3.16 7.83 1.75
CA PHE A 57 -1.90 7.63 2.49
C PHE A 57 -1.30 8.95 3.00
N VAL A 58 -1.40 10.02 2.22
CA VAL A 58 -0.95 11.35 2.63
C VAL A 58 -1.83 11.89 3.77
N GLN A 59 -3.16 11.75 3.65
CA GLN A 59 -4.12 12.25 4.63
C GLN A 59 -4.02 11.53 5.98
N VAL A 60 -3.84 10.22 5.97
CA VAL A 60 -3.65 9.42 7.19
C VAL A 60 -2.20 9.43 7.69
N GLN A 61 -1.31 10.15 7.00
CA GLN A 61 0.09 10.36 7.38
C GLN A 61 0.87 9.05 7.61
N VAL A 62 0.72 8.06 6.74
CA VAL A 62 1.55 6.84 6.79
C VAL A 62 3.02 7.23 6.67
N GLU A 63 3.86 6.83 7.63
CA GLU A 63 5.26 7.28 7.64
C GLU A 63 6.07 6.69 6.48
N ARG A 64 5.85 5.42 6.16
CA ARG A 64 6.60 4.70 5.12
C ARG A 64 5.70 3.97 4.15
N ILE A 65 5.97 4.15 2.86
CA ILE A 65 5.32 3.40 1.78
C ILE A 65 6.36 2.54 1.08
N VAL A 66 6.17 1.21 1.11
CA VAL A 66 6.90 0.25 0.28
C VAL A 66 6.05 -0.04 -0.94
N TYR A 67 6.47 0.47 -2.10
CA TYR A 67 5.73 0.38 -3.35
C TYR A 67 6.37 -0.66 -4.27
N VAL A 68 5.68 -1.76 -4.52
CA VAL A 68 6.04 -2.79 -5.51
C VAL A 68 5.39 -2.42 -6.84
N SER A 69 6.13 -2.43 -7.94
CA SER A 69 5.55 -2.12 -9.25
C SER A 69 6.11 -3.03 -10.33
N CYS A 70 5.23 -3.48 -11.21
CA CYS A 70 5.57 -4.16 -12.45
C CYS A 70 5.65 -3.21 -13.67
N ASN A 71 5.42 -1.91 -13.48
CA ASN A 71 5.46 -0.90 -14.54
C ASN A 71 6.18 0.38 -14.06
N PRO A 72 7.41 0.66 -14.55
CA PRO A 72 8.20 1.80 -14.08
C PRO A 72 7.56 3.15 -14.44
N SER A 73 6.76 3.23 -15.51
CA SER A 73 6.13 4.48 -15.94
C SER A 73 5.02 4.93 -15.00
N THR A 74 4.16 4.01 -14.56
CA THR A 74 3.09 4.31 -13.59
C THR A 74 3.66 4.47 -12.18
N LEU A 75 4.72 3.74 -11.83
CA LEU A 75 5.49 4.00 -10.61
C LEU A 75 6.00 5.44 -10.57
N ALA A 76 6.65 5.92 -11.63
CA ALA A 76 7.18 7.28 -11.69
C ALA A 76 6.09 8.36 -11.53
N ARG A 77 4.90 8.14 -12.12
CA ARG A 77 3.73 9.02 -11.92
C ARG A 77 3.31 9.09 -10.46
N ASP A 78 3.19 7.94 -9.81
CA ASP A 78 2.70 7.84 -8.43
C ASP A 78 3.73 8.38 -7.43
N LEU A 79 5.02 8.08 -7.63
CA LEU A 79 6.10 8.64 -6.84
C LEU A 79 6.14 10.17 -6.95
N LYS A 80 5.94 10.73 -8.14
CA LYS A 80 5.84 12.19 -8.32
C LYS A 80 4.70 12.78 -7.50
N PHE A 81 3.54 12.11 -7.45
CA PHE A 81 2.41 12.55 -6.64
C PHE A 81 2.75 12.58 -5.14
N LEU A 82 3.42 11.54 -4.63
CA LEU A 82 3.81 11.41 -3.23
C LEU A 82 4.92 12.40 -2.84
N VAL A 83 5.94 12.56 -3.69
CA VAL A 83 7.05 13.50 -3.47
C VAL A 83 6.55 14.94 -3.40
N ASN A 84 5.61 15.31 -4.28
CA ASN A 84 4.97 16.63 -4.22
C ASN A 84 4.17 16.89 -2.93
N ARG A 85 3.96 15.85 -2.10
CA ARG A 85 3.23 15.90 -0.84
C ARG A 85 4.11 15.60 0.38
N GLY A 86 5.43 15.69 0.21
CA GLY A 86 6.39 15.63 1.31
C GLY A 86 7.01 14.26 1.58
N TYR A 87 6.66 13.23 0.80
CA TYR A 87 7.39 11.97 0.85
C TYR A 87 8.76 12.10 0.16
N GLU A 88 9.72 11.28 0.57
CA GLU A 88 11.05 11.21 -0.02
C GLU A 88 11.32 9.79 -0.53
N ILE A 89 11.84 9.66 -1.74
CA ILE A 89 12.29 8.37 -2.29
C ILE A 89 13.61 8.01 -1.61
N LYS A 90 13.60 6.98 -0.76
CA LYS A 90 14.80 6.52 -0.05
C LYS A 90 15.64 5.53 -0.84
N GLU A 91 14.99 4.60 -1.55
CA GLU A 91 15.67 3.52 -2.27
C GLU A 91 14.80 3.02 -3.42
N ILE A 92 15.43 2.54 -4.49
CA ILE A 92 14.79 1.83 -5.62
C ILE A 92 15.65 0.62 -5.96
N GLN A 93 15.06 -0.58 -5.94
CA GLN A 93 15.72 -1.84 -6.32
C GLN A 93 14.94 -2.54 -7.45
N PRO A 94 15.42 -2.49 -8.71
CA PRO A 94 14.86 -3.31 -9.78
C PRO A 94 15.06 -4.80 -9.51
N ILE A 95 14.06 -5.61 -9.82
CA ILE A 95 14.12 -7.08 -9.71
C ILE A 95 13.69 -7.67 -11.04
N ASP A 96 14.49 -8.60 -11.57
CA ASP A 96 14.10 -9.39 -12.73
C ASP A 96 13.24 -10.58 -12.28
N MET A 97 11.92 -10.43 -12.40
CA MET A 97 10.96 -11.50 -12.12
C MET A 97 10.74 -12.44 -13.33
N PHE A 98 11.32 -12.14 -14.49
CA PHE A 98 11.09 -12.85 -15.75
C PHE A 98 12.39 -13.06 -16.56
N PRO A 99 13.30 -13.93 -16.09
CA PRO A 99 14.57 -14.24 -16.77
C PRO A 99 14.43 -15.12 -18.01
#